data_AF-A0A0B7A9P5-F1
#
_entry.id   AF-A0A0B7A9P5-F1
#
_cell.length_a   1.000
_cell.length_b   1.000
_cell.length_c   1.000
_cell.angle_alpha   90.00
_cell.angle_beta   90.00
_cell.angle_gamma   90.00
#
_symmetry.space_group_name_H-M   'P 1'
#
loop_
_entity.id
_entity.type
_entity.pdbx_description
1 polymer ?
#
loop_
_entity_poly.entity_id
_entity_poly.type
_entity_poly.pdbx_seq_one_letter_code
_entity_poly.pdbx_strand_id
1 'polypeptide(L)'
;MEVVYDLDNLVALLRNAKRRKRALSIGYHGNVVDVWERLVTEYESTGELLADLGSDQTSCHNPFHGGYYPVQLNYQQARDMMHQDSVKFKNLVQESLCRQVKAINKLSSRGMFFFDYGNAFLLEASRAGAEVGRKEGFLGTTFRYPSYVQDIMGDIFSLGFGPFRWVCTSGDPTDLAKTDEIAATIVEDLAKKKVPQAVKQQYEDNARWIREAGEHKMVVGSQARILYSDQEGRIAIALAFNKAVSEGHLQSAVVISRDHHDVSGTDSPYRETSNIYDGSAMCADMAIQNVIGDSFRGATWVAIHNGGGVGW
;
A
#
# COMPACT_ATOMS: atom_id res chain seq x y z
N MET A 1 -3.93 -15.20 12.72
CA MET A 1 -4.87 -14.07 12.63
C MET A 1 -6.00 -14.34 13.61
N GLU A 2 -6.46 -13.33 14.33
CA GLU A 2 -7.58 -13.42 15.27
C GLU A 2 -8.65 -12.40 14.85
N VAL A 3 -9.92 -12.65 15.17
CA VAL A 3 -11.03 -11.71 14.90
C VAL A 3 -11.76 -11.40 16.20
N VAL A 4 -11.97 -10.12 16.46
CA VAL A 4 -12.64 -9.62 17.67
C VAL A 4 -13.78 -8.68 17.32
N TYR A 5 -14.79 -8.64 18.20
CA TYR A 5 -16.05 -7.93 17.98
C TYR A 5 -16.30 -6.83 19.03
N ASP A 6 -15.43 -6.73 20.04
CA ASP A 6 -15.50 -5.74 21.09
C ASP A 6 -14.13 -5.08 21.31
N LEU A 7 -14.15 -3.83 21.75
CA LEU A 7 -12.96 -2.99 21.88
C LEU A 7 -12.10 -3.39 23.10
N ASP A 8 -12.70 -3.93 24.16
CA ASP A 8 -11.97 -4.32 25.37
C ASP A 8 -11.04 -5.50 25.08
N ASN A 9 -11.55 -6.50 24.36
CA ASN A 9 -10.78 -7.65 23.90
C ASN A 9 -9.70 -7.23 22.89
N LEU A 10 -10.01 -6.33 21.95
CA LEU A 10 -9.02 -5.76 21.03
C LEU A 10 -7.83 -5.15 21.80
N VAL A 11 -8.11 -4.27 22.76
CA VAL A 11 -7.08 -3.61 23.59
C VAL A 11 -6.27 -4.63 24.39
N ALA A 12 -6.92 -5.63 24.99
CA ALA A 12 -6.24 -6.68 25.74
C ALA A 12 -5.28 -7.50 24.86
N LEU A 13 -5.70 -7.84 23.64
CA LEU A 13 -4.86 -8.54 22.67
C LEU A 13 -3.69 -7.68 22.19
N LEU A 14 -3.91 -6.40 21.89
CA LEU A 14 -2.86 -5.45 21.50
C LEU A 14 -1.76 -5.39 22.58
N ARG A 15 -2.14 -5.17 23.84
CA ARG A 15 -1.19 -5.16 24.98
C ARG A 15 -0.45 -6.49 25.12
N ASN A 16 -1.15 -7.61 25.00
CA ASN A 16 -0.55 -8.93 25.12
C ASN A 16 0.47 -9.19 24.00
N ALA A 17 0.11 -8.89 22.75
CA ALA A 17 0.96 -9.07 21.59
C ALA A 17 2.21 -8.16 21.65
N LYS A 18 2.04 -6.88 22.01
CA LYS A 18 3.14 -5.92 22.19
C LYS A 18 4.10 -6.38 23.28
N ARG A 19 3.59 -6.76 24.46
CA ARG A 19 4.40 -7.27 25.58
C ARG A 19 5.18 -8.54 25.22
N ARG A 20 4.56 -9.46 24.47
CA ARG A 20 5.19 -10.72 24.05
C ARG A 20 6.01 -10.61 22.77
N LYS A 21 6.05 -9.44 22.12
CA LYS A 21 6.66 -9.22 20.79
C LYS A 21 6.19 -10.26 19.77
N ARG A 22 4.90 -10.60 19.80
CA ARG A 22 4.31 -11.61 18.93
C ARG A 22 3.81 -10.96 17.64
N ALA A 23 4.26 -11.45 16.49
CA ALA A 23 3.65 -11.11 15.21
C ALA A 23 2.21 -11.66 15.16
N LEU A 24 1.22 -10.76 15.20
CA LEU A 24 -0.20 -11.08 15.21
C LEU A 24 -0.97 -10.06 14.37
N SER A 25 -1.78 -10.56 13.44
CA SER A 25 -2.84 -9.78 12.79
C SER A 25 -4.16 -9.99 13.52
N ILE A 26 -4.83 -8.89 13.88
CA ILE A 26 -6.14 -8.86 14.53
C ILE A 26 -7.12 -8.13 13.61
N GLY A 27 -8.18 -8.80 13.18
CA GLY A 27 -9.31 -8.16 12.52
C GLY A 27 -10.33 -7.71 13.55
N TYR A 28 -10.58 -6.40 13.64
CA TYR A 28 -11.71 -5.88 14.43
C TYR A 28 -12.93 -5.71 13.53
N HIS A 29 -14.03 -6.40 13.86
CA HIS A 29 -15.28 -6.24 13.14
C HIS A 29 -16.10 -5.09 13.74
N GLY A 30 -15.80 -3.88 13.28
CA GLY A 30 -16.45 -2.64 13.71
C GLY A 30 -15.93 -1.44 12.93
N ASN A 31 -16.16 -0.23 13.42
CA ASN A 31 -15.69 0.98 12.77
C ASN A 31 -14.26 1.33 13.22
N VAL A 32 -13.41 1.73 12.28
CA VAL A 32 -12.03 2.15 12.58
C VAL A 32 -12.00 3.41 13.46
N VAL A 33 -13.01 4.27 13.38
CA VAL A 33 -13.10 5.47 14.23
C VAL A 33 -13.27 5.10 15.69
N ASP A 34 -14.07 4.07 16.00
CA ASP A 34 -14.21 3.57 17.38
C ASP A 34 -12.87 3.06 17.92
N VAL A 35 -12.06 2.39 17.06
CA VAL A 35 -10.70 1.97 17.43
C VAL A 35 -9.83 3.18 17.72
N TRP A 36 -9.82 4.19 16.85
CA TRP A 36 -9.00 5.40 17.04
C TRP A 36 -9.37 6.14 18.33
N GLU A 37 -10.65 6.38 18.58
CA GLU A 37 -11.14 7.03 19.79
C GLU A 37 -10.87 6.18 21.05
N ARG A 38 -10.95 4.86 20.93
CA ARG A 38 -10.56 3.96 22.01
C ARG A 38 -9.07 4.04 22.33
N LEU A 39 -8.21 4.05 21.31
CA LEU A 39 -6.76 4.18 21.50
C LEU A 39 -6.40 5.52 22.18
N VAL A 40 -7.11 6.60 21.86
CA VAL A 40 -6.98 7.88 22.59
C VAL A 40 -7.37 7.71 24.06
N THR A 41 -8.49 7.06 24.34
CA THR A 41 -8.97 6.82 25.71
C THR A 41 -7.97 6.00 26.53
N GLU A 42 -7.40 4.93 25.95
CA GLU A 42 -6.35 4.13 26.59
C GLU A 42 -5.09 4.95 26.87
N TYR A 43 -4.67 5.79 25.92
CA TYR A 43 -3.52 6.69 26.12
C TYR A 43 -3.79 7.71 27.23
N GLU A 44 -4.95 8.36 27.26
CA GLU A 44 -5.27 9.37 28.27
C GLU A 44 -5.43 8.78 29.67
N SER A 45 -5.92 7.55 29.78
CA SER A 45 -6.11 6.86 31.07
C SER A 45 -4.85 6.21 31.62
N THR A 46 -3.96 5.71 30.76
CA THR A 46 -2.81 4.90 31.19
C THR A 46 -1.44 5.50 30.83
N GLY A 47 -1.39 6.46 29.91
CA GLY A 47 -0.16 6.96 29.31
C GLY A 47 0.46 6.02 28.27
N GLU A 48 -0.13 4.84 28.02
CA GLU A 48 0.40 3.83 27.11
C GLU A 48 0.03 4.14 25.66
N LEU A 49 1.02 4.27 24.78
CA LEU A 49 0.81 4.36 23.34
C LEU A 49 0.74 2.95 22.74
N LEU A 50 -0.48 2.50 22.44
CA LEU A 50 -0.73 1.15 21.93
C LEU A 50 -0.44 0.99 20.43
N ALA A 51 -0.47 2.07 19.66
CA ALA A 51 -0.17 2.08 18.23
C ALA A 51 1.08 2.93 17.97
N ASP A 52 2.13 2.30 17.42
CA ASP A 52 3.37 2.98 17.04
C ASP A 52 3.25 3.56 15.61
N LEU A 53 2.57 2.84 14.73
CA LEU A 53 2.27 3.23 13.34
C LEU A 53 0.74 3.29 13.13
N GLY A 54 0.29 4.24 12.31
CA GLY A 54 -1.10 4.40 11.91
C GLY A 54 -1.25 4.71 10.42
N SER A 55 -2.31 4.20 9.80
CA SER A 55 -2.69 4.55 8.42
C SER A 55 -4.19 4.31 8.21
N ASP A 56 -4.70 4.61 7.02
CA ASP A 56 -6.09 4.35 6.62
C ASP A 56 -6.11 3.82 5.18
N GLN A 57 -6.94 2.78 4.95
CA GLN A 57 -7.13 2.18 3.63
C GLN A 57 -8.63 1.96 3.33
N THR A 58 -9.50 2.79 3.91
CA THR A 58 -10.91 2.85 3.50
C THR A 58 -11.01 3.33 2.04
N SER A 59 -12.15 3.17 1.37
CA SER A 59 -12.30 3.62 -0.01
C SER A 59 -12.73 5.08 -0.07
N CYS A 60 -11.93 5.99 0.50
CA CYS A 60 -12.21 7.43 0.51
C CYS A 60 -12.13 8.10 -0.88
N HIS A 61 -11.70 7.41 -1.93
CA HIS A 61 -11.88 7.87 -3.32
C HIS A 61 -13.36 7.88 -3.75
N ASN A 62 -14.25 7.20 -3.00
CA ASN A 62 -15.69 7.21 -3.22
C ASN A 62 -16.48 7.14 -1.89
N PRO A 63 -16.34 8.16 -1.03
CA PRO A 63 -16.76 8.07 0.37
C PRO A 63 -18.29 8.04 0.54
N PHE A 64 -19.04 8.56 -0.44
CA PHE A 64 -20.50 8.72 -0.33
C PHE A 64 -21.30 7.60 -1.01
N HIS A 65 -20.66 6.66 -1.71
CA HIS A 65 -21.32 5.53 -2.37
C HIS A 65 -20.81 4.18 -1.86
N GLY A 66 -20.59 4.09 -0.54
CA GLY A 66 -20.20 2.84 0.12
C GLY A 66 -18.70 2.61 0.25
N GLY A 67 -17.87 3.60 -0.06
CA GLY A 67 -16.44 3.53 0.19
C GLY A 67 -16.03 3.85 1.63
N TYR A 68 -16.86 4.62 2.35
CA TYR A 68 -16.66 4.96 3.77
C TYR A 68 -17.98 4.85 4.52
N TYR A 69 -17.94 4.28 5.73
CA TYR A 69 -19.12 4.08 6.58
C TYR A 69 -18.99 4.93 7.85
N PRO A 70 -19.94 5.84 8.13
CA PRO A 70 -19.85 6.74 9.27
C PRO A 70 -20.03 5.99 10.60
N VAL A 71 -19.21 6.31 11.60
CA VAL A 71 -19.21 5.66 12.92
C VAL A 71 -20.53 5.77 13.69
N GLN A 72 -21.35 6.77 13.37
CA GLN A 72 -22.65 7.01 13.99
C GLN A 72 -23.71 5.96 13.61
N LEU A 73 -23.47 5.18 12.55
CA LEU A 73 -24.41 4.20 12.02
C LEU A 73 -23.77 2.81 12.00
N ASN A 74 -24.60 1.78 12.23
CA ASN A 74 -24.18 0.43 11.87
C ASN A 74 -24.24 0.22 10.35
N TYR A 75 -23.65 -0.88 9.88
CA TYR A 75 -23.54 -1.19 8.45
C TYR A 75 -24.90 -1.17 7.71
N GLN A 76 -25.94 -1.79 8.30
CA GLN A 76 -27.25 -1.86 7.67
C GLN A 76 -27.92 -0.48 7.60
N GLN A 77 -27.86 0.29 8.69
CA GLN A 77 -28.37 1.66 8.73
C GLN A 77 -27.68 2.57 7.71
N ALA A 78 -26.35 2.44 7.58
CA ALA A 78 -25.57 3.20 6.61
C ALA A 78 -25.96 2.85 5.17
N ARG A 79 -26.15 1.56 4.86
CA ARG A 79 -26.63 1.12 3.54
C ARG A 79 -28.01 1.69 3.21
N ASP A 80 -28.94 1.60 4.14
CA ASP A 80 -30.30 2.08 3.93
C ASP A 80 -30.31 3.61 3.76
N MET A 81 -29.60 4.34 4.60
CA MET A 81 -29.53 5.81 4.55
C MET A 81 -28.84 6.32 3.28
N MET A 82 -27.83 5.63 2.77
CA MET A 82 -27.14 6.00 1.53
C MET A 82 -28.09 6.14 0.34
N HIS A 83 -29.15 5.32 0.30
CA HIS A 83 -30.17 5.36 -0.75
C HIS A 83 -31.36 6.25 -0.39
N GLN A 84 -31.77 6.28 0.89
CA GLN A 84 -32.97 6.98 1.33
C GLN A 84 -32.75 8.49 1.55
N ASP A 85 -31.57 8.88 2.06
CA ASP A 85 -31.22 10.27 2.39
C ASP A 85 -29.71 10.48 2.22
N SER A 86 -29.29 10.62 0.96
CA SER A 86 -27.88 10.77 0.59
C SER A 86 -27.23 12.04 1.16
N VAL A 87 -28.02 13.10 1.37
CA VAL A 87 -27.54 14.35 1.98
C VAL A 87 -27.18 14.13 3.44
N LYS A 88 -28.06 13.48 4.21
CA LYS A 88 -27.76 13.13 5.60
C LYS A 88 -26.63 12.13 5.71
N PHE A 89 -26.58 11.13 4.84
CA PHE A 89 -25.48 10.17 4.78
C PHE A 89 -24.12 10.87 4.58
N LYS A 90 -24.05 11.78 3.59
CA LYS A 90 -22.85 12.59 3.33
C LYS A 90 -22.42 13.40 4.54
N ASN A 91 -23.35 14.05 5.23
CA ASN A 91 -23.04 14.84 6.43
C ASN A 91 -22.46 13.96 7.55
N LEU A 92 -23.02 12.76 7.77
CA LEU A 92 -22.50 11.81 8.77
C LEU A 92 -21.12 11.29 8.40
N VAL A 93 -20.86 11.01 7.11
CA VAL A 93 -19.54 10.62 6.63
C VAL A 93 -18.51 11.72 6.94
N GLN A 94 -18.83 12.98 6.62
CA GLN A 94 -17.95 14.11 6.90
C GLN A 94 -17.71 14.29 8.40
N GLU A 95 -18.74 14.17 9.23
CA GLU A 95 -18.61 14.22 10.69
C GLU A 95 -17.69 13.09 11.23
N SER A 96 -17.86 11.88 10.71
CA SER A 96 -17.03 10.71 11.07
C SER A 96 -15.56 10.90 10.68
N LEU A 97 -15.28 11.45 9.49
CA LEU A 97 -13.91 11.78 9.05
C LEU A 97 -13.26 12.80 10.00
N CYS A 98 -13.99 13.84 10.40
CA CYS A 98 -13.49 14.83 11.36
C CYS A 98 -13.14 14.19 12.72
N ARG A 99 -13.97 13.28 13.22
CA ARG A 99 -13.71 12.52 14.46
C ARG A 99 -12.47 11.63 14.33
N GLN A 100 -12.36 10.90 13.22
CA GLN A 100 -11.20 10.05 12.93
C GLN A 100 -9.89 10.86 12.95
N VAL A 101 -9.85 11.98 12.22
CA VAL A 101 -8.66 12.85 12.18
C VAL A 101 -8.35 13.44 13.55
N LYS A 102 -9.36 13.84 14.33
CA LYS A 102 -9.13 14.36 15.69
C LYS A 102 -8.41 13.35 16.58
N ALA A 103 -8.82 12.07 16.51
CA ALA A 103 -8.17 11.00 17.27
C ALA A 103 -6.75 10.72 16.76
N ILE A 104 -6.56 10.66 15.44
CA ILE A 104 -5.23 10.52 14.82
C ILE A 104 -4.30 11.67 15.24
N ASN A 105 -4.76 12.92 15.15
CA ASN A 105 -4.03 14.11 15.59
C ASN A 105 -3.58 14.01 17.03
N LYS A 106 -4.46 13.54 17.92
CA LYS A 106 -4.13 13.33 19.32
C LYS A 106 -3.01 12.29 19.47
N LEU A 107 -3.14 11.12 18.87
CA LEU A 107 -2.15 10.04 19.01
C LEU A 107 -0.81 10.40 18.35
N SER A 108 -0.84 11.04 17.18
CA SER A 108 0.35 11.50 16.49
C SER A 108 1.08 12.60 17.26
N SER A 109 0.38 13.50 17.95
CA SER A 109 1.02 14.46 18.87
C SER A 109 1.78 13.80 20.03
N ARG A 110 1.57 12.50 20.25
CA ARG A 110 2.17 11.70 21.33
C ARG A 110 3.19 10.67 20.84
N GLY A 111 3.52 10.69 19.55
CA GLY A 111 4.59 9.89 18.98
C GLY A 111 4.13 8.80 18.01
N MET A 112 2.83 8.61 17.78
CA MET A 112 2.37 7.70 16.72
C MET A 112 2.69 8.27 15.34
N PHE A 113 3.39 7.50 14.51
CA PHE A 113 3.65 7.89 13.13
C PHE A 113 2.44 7.54 12.25
N PHE A 114 1.74 8.56 11.76
CA PHE A 114 0.62 8.39 10.83
C PHE A 114 1.01 8.80 9.40
N PHE A 115 0.59 8.01 8.42
CA PHE A 115 0.78 8.30 7.01
C PHE A 115 -0.46 7.92 6.18
N ASP A 116 -0.73 8.67 5.11
CA ASP A 116 -1.83 8.41 4.18
C ASP A 116 -1.45 7.31 3.19
N TYR A 117 -2.36 6.35 2.95
CA TYR A 117 -2.08 5.18 2.10
C TYR A 117 -2.46 5.40 0.61
N GLY A 118 -2.67 6.65 0.19
CA GLY A 118 -3.04 6.98 -1.19
C GLY A 118 -4.48 6.61 -1.53
N ASN A 119 -5.39 6.66 -0.56
CA ASN A 119 -6.81 6.33 -0.71
C ASN A 119 -7.73 7.56 -0.69
N ALA A 120 -7.16 8.76 -0.78
CA ALA A 120 -7.82 10.07 -0.67
C ALA A 120 -8.40 10.40 0.72
N PHE A 121 -8.00 9.70 1.79
CA PHE A 121 -8.48 9.96 3.15
C PHE A 121 -8.21 11.39 3.61
N LEU A 122 -6.97 11.87 3.55
CA LEU A 122 -6.66 13.25 3.99
C LEU A 122 -7.34 14.31 3.12
N LEU A 123 -7.49 14.04 1.81
CA LEU A 123 -8.18 14.93 0.89
C LEU A 123 -9.67 15.08 1.25
N GLU A 124 -10.38 13.97 1.43
CA GLU A 124 -11.79 14.00 1.81
C GLU A 124 -12.01 14.53 3.22
N ALA A 125 -11.11 14.21 4.16
CA ALA A 125 -11.15 14.80 5.49
C ALA A 125 -10.92 16.33 5.45
N SER A 126 -10.04 16.84 4.57
CA SER A 126 -9.89 18.28 4.35
C SER A 126 -11.17 18.91 3.79
N ARG A 127 -11.82 18.26 2.82
CA ARG A 127 -13.11 18.68 2.26
C ARG A 127 -14.22 18.68 3.31
N ALA A 128 -14.16 17.78 4.29
CA ALA A 128 -15.06 17.72 5.44
C ALA A 128 -14.77 18.78 6.53
N GLY A 129 -13.64 19.50 6.43
CA GLY A 129 -13.23 20.51 7.41
C GLY A 129 -12.39 19.96 8.57
N ALA A 130 -11.85 18.75 8.45
CA ALA A 130 -10.96 18.19 9.45
C ALA A 130 -9.60 18.92 9.49
N GLU A 131 -8.95 18.92 10.67
CA GLU A 131 -7.66 19.56 10.90
C GLU A 131 -6.48 18.73 10.36
N VAL A 132 -6.44 18.53 9.04
CA VAL A 132 -5.42 17.69 8.36
C VAL A 132 -4.24 18.46 7.79
N GLY A 133 -4.26 19.79 7.81
CA GLY A 133 -3.23 20.59 7.15
C GLY A 133 -3.51 22.08 7.14
N ARG A 134 -2.76 22.82 6.33
CA ARG A 134 -2.95 24.26 6.09
C ARG A 134 -3.22 24.50 4.61
N LYS A 135 -4.10 25.45 4.30
CA LYS A 135 -4.31 25.91 2.91
C LYS A 135 -3.16 26.84 2.53
N GLU A 136 -2.15 26.30 1.86
CA GLU A 136 -0.93 27.03 1.47
C GLU A 136 -0.41 26.52 0.12
N GLY A 137 0.00 27.44 -0.76
CA GLY A 137 0.66 27.13 -2.03
C GLY A 137 -0.28 26.92 -3.23
N PHE A 138 0.33 26.68 -4.40
CA PHE A 138 -0.38 26.50 -5.69
C PHE A 138 -1.18 25.19 -5.75
N LEU A 139 -0.75 24.16 -5.00
CA LEU A 139 -1.35 22.82 -4.97
C LEU A 139 -2.54 22.69 -3.98
N GLY A 140 -2.88 23.76 -3.24
CA GLY A 140 -4.03 23.78 -2.33
C GLY A 140 -3.68 23.54 -0.85
N THR A 141 -4.02 22.36 -0.32
CA THR A 141 -3.79 22.02 1.10
C THR A 141 -2.48 21.28 1.26
N THR A 142 -1.55 21.81 2.05
CA THR A 142 -0.38 21.06 2.53
C THR A 142 -0.81 20.23 3.72
N PHE A 143 -0.84 18.91 3.55
CA PHE A 143 -1.21 17.98 4.60
C PHE A 143 -0.12 17.86 5.66
N ARG A 144 -0.53 17.70 6.92
CA ARG A 144 0.36 17.46 8.07
C ARG A 144 1.00 16.08 8.02
N TYR A 145 0.26 15.11 7.50
CA TYR A 145 0.72 13.73 7.37
C TYR A 145 1.13 13.50 5.91
N PRO A 146 2.33 12.94 5.70
CA PRO A 146 2.78 12.58 4.38
C PRO A 146 2.00 11.37 3.87
N SER A 147 1.89 11.23 2.56
CA SER A 147 1.52 9.95 1.97
C SER A 147 2.66 8.95 2.16
N TYR A 148 2.35 7.65 2.12
CA TYR A 148 3.40 6.61 2.13
C TYR A 148 4.34 6.75 0.93
N VAL A 149 3.92 7.38 -0.16
CA VAL A 149 4.82 7.68 -1.27
C VAL A 149 5.74 8.86 -0.96
N GLN A 150 5.24 9.91 -0.31
CA GLN A 150 6.05 11.05 0.07
C GLN A 150 7.21 10.69 1.00
N ASP A 151 6.96 9.83 1.98
CA ASP A 151 7.92 9.54 3.05
C ASP A 151 8.66 8.20 2.89
N ILE A 152 8.14 7.27 2.09
CA ILE A 152 8.68 5.91 2.01
C ILE A 152 8.93 5.50 0.56
N MET A 153 7.88 5.40 -0.26
CA MET A 153 8.02 4.77 -1.58
C MET A 153 8.74 5.63 -2.61
N GLY A 154 8.64 6.95 -2.53
CA GLY A 154 9.25 7.86 -3.50
C GLY A 154 10.77 7.69 -3.57
N ASP A 155 11.41 7.48 -2.42
CA ASP A 155 12.84 7.18 -2.34
C ASP A 155 13.14 5.77 -2.86
N ILE A 156 12.29 4.77 -2.55
CA ILE A 156 12.41 3.40 -3.07
C ILE A 156 12.31 3.38 -4.60
N PHE A 157 11.36 4.13 -5.17
CA PHE A 157 11.21 4.33 -6.61
C PHE A 157 12.42 5.04 -7.20
N SER A 158 12.96 6.06 -6.53
CA SER A 158 14.18 6.76 -6.98
C SER A 158 15.40 5.83 -7.06
N LEU A 159 15.41 4.73 -6.29
CA LEU A 159 16.41 3.66 -6.38
C LEU A 159 16.11 2.63 -7.48
N GLY A 160 14.99 2.75 -8.20
CA GLY A 160 14.53 1.84 -9.24
C GLY A 160 13.72 0.64 -8.74
N PHE A 161 13.58 0.48 -7.42
CA PHE A 161 12.82 -0.63 -6.84
C PHE A 161 11.32 -0.43 -7.05
N GLY A 162 10.65 -1.46 -7.51
CA GLY A 162 9.21 -1.45 -7.75
C GLY A 162 8.68 -2.84 -8.04
N PRO A 163 7.36 -3.00 -8.23
CA PRO A 163 6.71 -4.29 -8.31
C PRO A 163 7.19 -5.07 -9.54
N PHE A 164 7.94 -6.13 -9.32
CA PHE A 164 8.32 -7.11 -10.31
C PHE A 164 7.47 -8.36 -10.11
N ARG A 165 6.68 -8.72 -11.12
CA ARG A 165 5.70 -9.81 -11.03
C ARG A 165 5.96 -10.83 -12.12
N TRP A 166 5.60 -12.07 -11.85
CA TRP A 166 5.57 -13.09 -12.88
C TRP A 166 4.45 -14.09 -12.70
N VAL A 167 4.14 -14.80 -13.78
CA VAL A 167 3.16 -15.89 -13.85
C VAL A 167 3.76 -17.06 -14.60
N CYS A 168 3.71 -18.25 -14.00
CA CYS A 168 4.13 -19.49 -14.66
C CYS A 168 2.98 -19.99 -15.57
N THR A 169 3.19 -20.05 -16.88
CA THR A 169 2.12 -20.41 -17.84
C THR A 169 1.77 -21.90 -17.83
N SER A 170 2.59 -22.73 -17.16
CA SER A 170 2.28 -24.13 -16.88
C SER A 170 1.10 -24.29 -15.92
N GLY A 171 0.83 -23.28 -15.07
CA GLY A 171 -0.16 -23.39 -14.00
C GLY A 171 0.24 -24.36 -12.88
N ASP A 172 1.47 -24.89 -12.88
CA ASP A 172 1.97 -25.83 -11.88
C ASP A 172 2.63 -25.11 -10.69
N PRO A 173 2.19 -25.34 -9.45
CA PRO A 173 2.82 -24.80 -8.24
C PRO A 173 4.31 -25.12 -8.11
N THR A 174 4.77 -26.21 -8.71
CA THR A 174 6.18 -26.64 -8.72
C THR A 174 7.05 -25.67 -9.52
N ASP A 175 6.55 -25.15 -10.64
CA ASP A 175 7.26 -24.11 -11.39
C ASP A 175 7.33 -22.82 -10.57
N LEU A 176 6.26 -22.47 -9.85
CA LEU A 176 6.25 -21.30 -8.96
C LEU A 176 7.30 -21.44 -7.86
N ALA A 177 7.36 -22.59 -7.19
CA ALA A 177 8.36 -22.86 -6.15
C ALA A 177 9.79 -22.77 -6.70
N LYS A 178 10.05 -23.26 -7.92
CA LYS A 178 11.35 -23.12 -8.58
C LYS A 178 11.67 -21.66 -8.91
N THR A 179 10.70 -20.89 -9.41
CA THR A 179 10.90 -19.45 -9.66
C THR A 179 11.12 -18.67 -8.37
N ASP A 180 10.46 -19.05 -7.27
CA ASP A 180 10.69 -18.46 -5.94
C ASP A 180 12.14 -18.72 -5.50
N GLU A 181 12.65 -19.94 -5.64
CA GLU A 181 14.05 -20.26 -5.32
C GLU A 181 15.05 -19.48 -6.19
N ILE A 182 14.84 -19.45 -7.51
CA ILE A 182 15.71 -18.71 -8.45
C ILE A 182 15.74 -17.22 -8.08
N ALA A 183 14.58 -16.61 -7.85
CA ALA A 183 14.49 -15.20 -7.49
C ALA A 183 15.13 -14.91 -6.13
N ALA A 184 14.93 -15.79 -5.14
CA ALA A 184 15.55 -15.67 -3.83
C ALA A 184 17.09 -15.68 -3.91
N THR A 185 17.67 -16.65 -4.62
CA THR A 185 19.13 -16.72 -4.81
C THR A 185 19.68 -15.44 -5.44
N ILE A 186 19.02 -14.91 -6.48
CA ILE A 186 19.49 -13.71 -7.18
C ILE A 186 19.44 -12.49 -6.26
N VAL A 187 18.31 -12.28 -5.58
CA VAL A 187 18.14 -11.13 -4.67
C VAL A 187 19.12 -11.21 -3.50
N GLU A 188 19.35 -12.39 -2.94
CA GLU A 188 20.35 -12.62 -1.88
C GLU A 188 21.77 -12.36 -2.35
N ASP A 189 22.12 -12.74 -3.58
CA ASP A 189 23.45 -12.48 -4.14
C ASP A 189 23.66 -11.01 -4.46
N LEU A 190 22.62 -10.30 -4.92
CA LEU A 190 22.65 -8.85 -5.10
C LEU A 190 22.79 -8.12 -3.75
N ALA A 191 22.13 -8.58 -2.69
CA ALA A 191 22.29 -8.04 -1.34
C ALA A 191 23.72 -8.16 -0.79
N LYS A 192 24.51 -9.14 -1.26
CA LYS A 192 25.92 -9.33 -0.88
C LYS A 192 26.89 -8.42 -1.65
N LYS A 193 26.46 -7.83 -2.77
CA LYS A 193 27.30 -6.91 -3.55
C LYS A 193 27.57 -5.62 -2.77
N LYS A 194 28.62 -4.92 -3.16
CA LYS A 194 28.93 -3.58 -2.62
C LYS A 194 27.97 -2.55 -3.25
N VAL A 195 26.79 -2.40 -2.65
CA VAL A 195 25.75 -1.43 -3.03
C VAL A 195 25.49 -0.44 -1.88
N PRO A 196 24.85 0.72 -2.13
CA PRO A 196 24.43 1.63 -1.06
C PRO A 196 23.54 0.93 -0.03
N GLN A 197 23.61 1.35 1.24
CA GLN A 197 22.86 0.70 2.32
C GLN A 197 21.34 0.69 2.08
N ALA A 198 20.79 1.75 1.48
CA ALA A 198 19.37 1.81 1.15
C ALA A 198 18.96 0.74 0.12
N VAL A 199 19.77 0.53 -0.92
CA VAL A 199 19.58 -0.53 -1.93
C VAL A 199 19.72 -1.92 -1.28
N LYS A 200 20.73 -2.09 -0.42
CA LYS A 200 20.94 -3.35 0.29
C LYS A 200 19.72 -3.73 1.14
N GLN A 201 19.17 -2.77 1.89
CA GLN A 201 17.97 -2.98 2.70
C GLN A 201 16.79 -3.46 1.85
N GLN A 202 16.56 -2.84 0.68
CA GLN A 202 15.48 -3.26 -0.21
C GLN A 202 15.67 -4.70 -0.71
N TYR A 203 16.91 -5.12 -1.05
CA TYR A 203 17.16 -6.51 -1.39
C TYR A 203 16.96 -7.46 -0.19
N GLU A 204 17.42 -7.10 1.01
CA GLU A 204 17.25 -7.92 2.22
C GLU A 204 15.76 -8.11 2.57
N ASP A 205 14.95 -7.04 2.46
CA ASP A 205 13.50 -7.09 2.68
C ASP A 205 12.81 -8.03 1.67
N ASN A 206 13.20 -7.94 0.40
CA ASN A 206 12.62 -8.76 -0.67
C ASN A 206 13.11 -10.21 -0.65
N ALA A 207 14.35 -10.47 -0.23
CA ALA A 207 14.88 -11.81 0.00
C ALA A 207 14.09 -12.52 1.11
N ARG A 208 13.84 -11.82 2.22
CA ARG A 208 13.02 -12.36 3.30
C ARG A 208 11.61 -12.66 2.82
N TRP A 209 10.97 -11.72 2.12
CA TRP A 209 9.64 -11.91 1.57
C TRP A 209 9.57 -13.15 0.67
N ILE A 210 10.43 -13.28 -0.33
CA ILE A 210 10.33 -14.38 -1.30
C ILE A 210 10.56 -15.75 -0.66
N ARG A 211 11.39 -15.83 0.38
CA ARG A 211 11.60 -17.06 1.16
C ARG A 211 10.36 -17.48 1.96
N GLU A 212 9.62 -16.52 2.51
CA GLU A 212 8.42 -16.77 3.31
C GLU A 212 7.12 -16.85 2.46
N ALA A 213 7.12 -16.29 1.24
CA ALA A 213 5.92 -16.06 0.44
C ALA A 213 5.15 -17.34 0.06
N GLY A 214 5.83 -18.48 -0.06
CA GLY A 214 5.21 -19.78 -0.28
C GLY A 214 4.41 -20.28 0.93
N GLU A 215 4.91 -20.05 2.14
CA GLU A 215 4.30 -20.50 3.40
C GLU A 215 2.99 -19.78 3.69
N HIS A 216 2.85 -18.53 3.22
CA HIS A 216 1.65 -17.72 3.39
C HIS A 216 0.48 -18.11 2.48
N LYS A 217 0.68 -19.00 1.49
CA LYS A 217 -0.37 -19.55 0.61
C LYS A 217 -1.27 -18.47 -0.02
N MET A 218 -0.67 -17.37 -0.49
CA MET A 218 -1.37 -16.21 -1.06
C MET A 218 -1.78 -16.39 -2.54
N VAL A 219 -1.51 -17.54 -3.13
CA VAL A 219 -1.81 -17.81 -4.55
C VAL A 219 -3.32 -18.02 -4.73
N VAL A 220 -3.93 -17.23 -5.62
CA VAL A 220 -5.32 -17.37 -6.05
C VAL A 220 -5.36 -17.35 -7.57
N GLY A 221 -5.89 -18.41 -8.19
CA GLY A 221 -5.93 -18.55 -9.64
C GLY A 221 -4.58 -18.95 -10.23
N SER A 222 -3.97 -18.06 -11.02
CA SER A 222 -2.70 -18.33 -11.71
C SER A 222 -1.53 -18.47 -10.74
N GLN A 223 -0.57 -19.35 -11.07
CA GLN A 223 0.68 -19.51 -10.33
C GLN A 223 1.57 -18.28 -10.52
N ALA A 224 1.43 -17.31 -9.64
CA ALA A 224 2.03 -16.00 -9.76
C ALA A 224 2.72 -15.56 -8.47
N ARG A 225 3.75 -14.73 -8.61
CA ARG A 225 4.49 -14.13 -7.50
C ARG A 225 4.81 -12.67 -7.80
N ILE A 226 5.08 -11.94 -6.74
CA ILE A 226 5.53 -10.55 -6.75
C ILE A 226 6.70 -10.42 -5.79
N LEU A 227 7.65 -9.53 -6.11
CA LEU A 227 8.60 -8.93 -5.19
C LEU A 227 8.98 -7.55 -5.72
N TYR A 228 9.73 -6.76 -4.95
CA TYR A 228 10.31 -5.51 -5.43
C TYR A 228 11.76 -5.72 -5.84
N SER A 229 12.15 -5.13 -6.97
CA SER A 229 13.53 -5.18 -7.46
C SER A 229 13.86 -3.96 -8.32
N ASP A 230 15.13 -3.57 -8.34
CA ASP A 230 15.66 -2.49 -9.18
C ASP A 230 15.99 -2.98 -10.61
N GLN A 231 16.57 -2.11 -11.44
CA GLN A 231 16.96 -2.47 -12.80
C GLN A 231 17.85 -3.72 -12.86
N GLU A 232 18.88 -3.82 -12.02
CA GLU A 232 19.83 -4.93 -12.06
C GLU A 232 19.15 -6.24 -11.67
N GLY A 233 18.36 -6.22 -10.58
CA GLY A 233 17.64 -7.38 -10.12
C GLY A 233 16.55 -7.86 -11.08
N ARG A 234 15.77 -6.93 -11.67
CA ARG A 234 14.76 -7.27 -12.69
C ARG A 234 15.40 -8.00 -13.89
N ILE A 235 16.52 -7.48 -14.39
CA ILE A 235 17.24 -8.08 -15.52
C ILE A 235 17.79 -9.47 -15.13
N ALA A 236 18.45 -9.58 -13.98
CA ALA A 236 19.04 -10.84 -13.53
C ALA A 236 17.99 -11.95 -13.34
N ILE A 237 16.87 -11.64 -12.69
CA ILE A 237 15.77 -12.59 -12.48
C ILE A 237 15.15 -13.01 -13.81
N ALA A 238 14.87 -12.05 -14.71
CA ALA A 238 14.29 -12.34 -16.02
C ALA A 238 15.19 -13.27 -16.86
N LEU A 239 16.49 -13.01 -16.90
CA LEU A 239 17.46 -13.86 -17.61
C LEU A 239 17.55 -15.26 -17.01
N ALA A 240 17.51 -15.37 -15.68
CA ALA A 240 17.56 -16.67 -15.01
C ALA A 240 16.30 -17.50 -15.25
N PHE A 241 15.11 -16.88 -15.23
CA PHE A 241 13.86 -17.55 -15.62
C PHE A 241 13.93 -18.02 -17.06
N ASN A 242 14.33 -17.15 -18.00
CA ASN A 242 14.44 -17.51 -19.41
C ASN A 242 15.42 -18.67 -19.64
N LYS A 243 16.56 -18.66 -18.92
CA LYS A 243 17.52 -19.76 -18.94
C LYS A 243 16.90 -21.06 -18.41
N ALA A 244 16.21 -21.01 -17.27
CA ALA A 244 15.55 -22.16 -16.67
C ALA A 244 14.44 -22.75 -17.57
N VAL A 245 13.73 -21.92 -18.33
CA VAL A 245 12.81 -22.38 -19.38
C VAL A 245 13.59 -23.09 -20.50
N SER A 246 14.66 -22.46 -21.01
CA SER A 246 15.46 -23.02 -22.13
C SER A 246 16.15 -24.34 -21.78
N GLU A 247 16.50 -24.55 -20.51
CA GLU A 247 17.15 -25.76 -20.00
C GLU A 247 16.13 -26.83 -19.55
N GLY A 248 14.83 -26.54 -19.63
CA GLY A 248 13.77 -27.46 -19.22
C GLY A 248 13.62 -27.63 -17.70
N HIS A 249 14.21 -26.73 -16.91
CA HIS A 249 14.02 -26.68 -15.46
C HIS A 249 12.62 -26.17 -15.08
N LEU A 250 12.05 -25.27 -15.88
CA LEU A 250 10.65 -24.86 -15.83
C LEU A 250 9.87 -25.52 -16.97
N GLN A 251 8.63 -25.94 -16.71
CA GLN A 251 7.86 -26.73 -17.68
C GLN A 251 7.32 -25.90 -18.85
N SER A 252 7.12 -24.60 -18.64
CA SER A 252 6.57 -23.69 -19.66
C SER A 252 7.13 -22.29 -19.48
N ALA A 253 6.69 -21.37 -20.34
CA ALA A 253 7.11 -19.98 -20.30
C ALA A 253 6.72 -19.29 -18.97
N VAL A 254 7.44 -18.22 -18.66
CA VAL A 254 7.12 -17.34 -17.54
C VAL A 254 6.78 -15.97 -18.10
N VAL A 255 5.56 -15.50 -17.83
CA VAL A 255 5.14 -14.14 -18.16
C VAL A 255 5.68 -13.21 -17.08
N ILE A 256 6.48 -12.22 -17.46
CA ILE A 256 6.95 -11.15 -16.56
C ILE A 256 6.07 -9.92 -16.78
N SER A 257 5.66 -9.29 -15.69
CA SER A 257 4.79 -8.11 -15.69
C SER A 257 5.01 -7.28 -14.42
N ARG A 258 4.19 -6.26 -14.21
CA ARG A 258 4.20 -5.39 -13.03
C ARG A 258 2.84 -4.74 -12.79
N ASP A 259 2.67 -4.13 -11.63
CA ASP A 259 1.62 -3.12 -11.44
C ASP A 259 2.04 -1.78 -12.09
N HIS A 260 1.09 -0.87 -12.26
CA HIS A 260 1.36 0.50 -12.68
C HIS A 260 1.98 1.35 -11.56
N HIS A 261 1.81 0.93 -10.30
CA HIS A 261 2.48 1.51 -9.12
C HIS A 261 3.98 1.20 -9.11
N ASP A 262 4.73 1.84 -10.01
CA ASP A 262 6.15 1.60 -10.27
C ASP A 262 6.86 2.91 -10.61
N VAL A 263 8.20 2.90 -10.57
CA VAL A 263 9.08 4.07 -10.73
C VAL A 263 8.75 4.97 -11.93
N SER A 264 8.38 4.39 -13.06
CA SER A 264 8.18 5.13 -14.33
C SER A 264 6.79 4.96 -14.94
N GLY A 265 5.95 4.11 -14.34
CA GLY A 265 4.72 3.63 -14.97
C GLY A 265 3.51 4.55 -14.80
N THR A 266 3.59 5.52 -13.88
CA THR A 266 2.44 6.34 -13.46
C THR A 266 2.89 7.74 -13.06
N ASP A 267 2.27 8.75 -13.66
CA ASP A 267 2.25 10.11 -13.12
C ASP A 267 0.98 10.28 -12.27
N SER A 268 1.15 10.61 -10.99
CA SER A 268 0.05 10.76 -10.04
C SER A 268 0.44 11.70 -8.90
N PRO A 269 0.06 12.99 -8.94
CA PRO A 269 0.54 14.00 -7.99
C PRO A 269 0.11 13.74 -6.54
N TYR A 270 -0.89 12.89 -6.33
CA TYR A 270 -1.39 12.50 -5.01
C TYR A 270 -0.85 11.15 -4.53
N ARG A 271 -0.06 10.45 -5.34
CA ARG A 271 0.52 9.16 -4.99
C ARG A 271 1.91 9.00 -5.62
N GLU A 272 2.05 8.32 -6.75
CA GLU A 272 3.37 7.92 -7.32
C GLU A 272 4.36 9.07 -7.52
N THR A 273 3.90 10.26 -7.91
CA THR A 273 4.76 11.45 -8.12
C THR A 273 4.58 12.51 -7.03
N SER A 274 3.97 12.15 -5.89
CA SER A 274 3.66 13.10 -4.80
C SER A 274 4.87 13.63 -4.03
N ASN A 275 6.05 13.00 -4.18
CA ASN A 275 7.32 13.45 -3.63
C ASN A 275 8.15 14.29 -4.62
N ILE A 276 7.59 14.67 -5.77
CA ILE A 276 8.25 15.51 -6.77
C ILE A 276 7.84 16.98 -6.57
N TYR A 277 8.82 17.84 -6.27
CA TYR A 277 8.57 19.23 -5.85
C TYR A 277 9.03 20.30 -6.85
N ASP A 278 9.57 19.91 -8.01
CA ASP A 278 9.99 20.84 -9.07
C ASP A 278 8.82 21.40 -9.91
N GLY A 279 7.60 20.96 -9.61
CA GLY A 279 6.37 21.32 -10.31
C GLY A 279 5.91 20.30 -11.36
N SER A 280 6.77 19.31 -11.71
CA SER A 280 6.46 18.32 -12.76
C SER A 280 5.53 17.20 -12.31
N ALA A 281 5.19 17.09 -11.02
CA ALA A 281 4.25 16.09 -10.51
C ALA A 281 2.86 16.13 -11.17
N MET A 282 2.48 17.28 -11.76
CA MET A 282 1.22 17.50 -12.47
C MET A 282 1.28 17.13 -13.97
N CYS A 283 2.46 16.78 -14.48
CA CYS A 283 2.63 16.33 -15.86
C CYS A 283 2.16 14.88 -16.03
N ALA A 284 2.13 14.41 -17.28
CA ALA A 284 1.86 13.01 -17.62
C ALA A 284 2.91 12.46 -18.62
N ASP A 285 3.99 13.20 -18.84
CA ASP A 285 5.00 12.89 -19.84
C ASP A 285 5.75 11.59 -19.51
N MET A 286 6.04 11.31 -18.22
CA MET A 286 6.80 10.14 -17.81
C MET A 286 6.06 8.84 -18.15
N ALA A 287 4.79 8.73 -17.79
CA ALA A 287 3.98 7.54 -18.06
C ALA A 287 3.80 7.30 -19.57
N ILE A 288 3.61 8.36 -20.35
CA ILE A 288 3.50 8.29 -21.82
C ILE A 288 4.84 7.90 -22.46
N GLN A 289 5.95 8.47 -22.01
CA GLN A 289 7.29 8.09 -22.47
C GLN A 289 7.61 6.64 -22.12
N ASN A 290 7.23 6.17 -20.93
CA ASN A 290 7.45 4.80 -20.50
C ASN A 290 6.73 3.80 -21.43
N VAL A 291 5.42 3.96 -21.61
CA VAL A 291 4.63 2.99 -22.40
C VAL A 291 5.07 2.96 -23.87
N ILE A 292 5.40 4.13 -24.44
CA ILE A 292 5.95 4.22 -25.80
C ILE A 292 7.32 3.55 -25.85
N GLY A 293 8.20 3.84 -24.89
CA GLY A 293 9.54 3.26 -24.79
C GLY A 293 9.56 1.73 -24.70
N ASP A 294 8.63 1.15 -23.93
CA ASP A 294 8.47 -0.30 -23.78
C ASP A 294 7.96 -0.94 -25.08
N SER A 295 7.08 -0.25 -25.82
CA SER A 295 6.42 -0.78 -27.03
C SER A 295 7.38 -1.14 -28.17
N PHE A 296 8.51 -0.44 -28.28
CA PHE A 296 9.53 -0.71 -29.29
C PHE A 296 10.81 -1.32 -28.73
N ARG A 297 10.81 -1.72 -27.44
CA ARG A 297 11.91 -2.45 -26.78
C ARG A 297 11.61 -3.93 -26.57
N GLY A 298 10.55 -4.44 -27.20
CA GLY A 298 10.24 -5.87 -27.23
C GLY A 298 9.34 -6.36 -26.09
N ALA A 299 8.60 -5.48 -25.42
CA ALA A 299 7.51 -5.90 -24.53
C ALA A 299 6.46 -6.69 -25.34
N THR A 300 5.98 -7.82 -24.81
CA THR A 300 4.96 -8.64 -25.47
C THR A 300 3.63 -7.89 -25.63
N TRP A 301 3.29 -7.03 -24.66
CA TRP A 301 2.21 -6.05 -24.75
C TRP A 301 2.53 -4.85 -23.85
N VAL A 302 1.85 -3.73 -24.12
CA VAL A 302 1.92 -2.51 -23.30
C VAL A 302 0.50 -1.97 -23.05
N ALA A 303 0.31 -1.23 -21.97
CA ALA A 303 -0.98 -0.64 -21.62
C ALA A 303 -0.80 0.79 -21.08
N ILE A 304 -1.71 1.69 -21.44
CA ILE A 304 -1.86 3.02 -20.86
C ILE A 304 -3.28 3.14 -20.30
N HIS A 305 -3.38 3.50 -19.02
CA HIS A 305 -4.64 3.62 -18.31
C HIS A 305 -4.78 5.03 -17.72
N ASN A 306 -5.98 5.34 -17.27
CA ASN A 306 -6.36 6.63 -16.77
C ASN A 306 -7.16 6.48 -15.47
N GLY A 307 -6.85 7.30 -14.46
CA GLY A 307 -7.46 7.24 -13.13
C GLY A 307 -7.04 6.05 -12.26
N GLY A 308 -5.95 5.35 -12.62
CA GLY A 308 -5.46 4.19 -11.88
C GLY A 308 -5.12 4.56 -10.43
N GLY A 309 -5.76 3.89 -9.48
CA GLY A 309 -5.47 4.04 -8.04
C GLY A 309 -6.11 5.25 -7.35
N VAL A 310 -5.93 6.46 -7.89
CA VAL A 310 -6.44 7.70 -7.28
C VAL A 310 -7.80 8.18 -7.83
N GLY A 311 -8.34 7.47 -8.82
CA GLY A 311 -9.63 7.79 -9.46
C GLY A 311 -9.50 8.76 -10.64
N TRP A 312 -10.60 8.86 -11.41
CA TRP A 312 -10.80 9.89 -12.44
C TRP A 312 -11.34 11.17 -11.82
#